data_AF-A0A6B3FKM8-F1
#
_entry.id   AF-A0A6B3FKM8-F1
#
_cell.length_a   1.000
_cell.length_b   1.000
_cell.length_c   1.000
_cell.angle_alpha   90.00
_cell.angle_beta   90.00
_cell.angle_gamma   90.00
#
_symmetry.space_group_name_H-M   'P 1'
#
loop_
_entity.id
_entity.type
_entity.pdbx_description
1 polymer ?
#
loop_
_entity_poly.entity_id
_entity_poly.type
_entity_poly.pdbx_seq_one_letter_code
_entity_poly.pdbx_strand_id
1 'polypeptide(L)'
;MSTSRTRGTVRGLPEWDRCAVMGVVNVTPDSFSDGGRWFDTTAAVKHGLHLVSEGADLVDVGGESTRPGASRVDEAEELRRVIPVVRGLASEGVTVSVDT
;
A
#
# COMPACT_ATOMS: atom_id res chain seq x y z
N MET A 1 17.57 -28.12 -21.91
CA MET A 1 17.68 -26.65 -21.98
C MET A 1 16.58 -26.06 -21.11
N SER A 2 16.89 -25.69 -19.86
CA SER A 2 15.99 -24.92 -19.01
C SER A 2 16.65 -23.57 -18.79
N THR A 3 16.11 -22.53 -19.42
CA THR A 3 16.50 -21.15 -19.18
C THR A 3 15.96 -20.76 -17.81
N SER A 4 16.72 -21.05 -16.76
CA SER A 4 16.55 -20.41 -15.46
C SER A 4 16.88 -18.93 -15.63
N ARG A 5 15.90 -18.16 -16.11
CA ARG A 5 15.85 -16.73 -15.83
C ARG A 5 15.78 -16.64 -14.31
N THR A 6 16.85 -16.13 -13.69
CA THR A 6 16.80 -15.60 -12.33
C THR A 6 15.69 -14.54 -12.31
N ARG A 7 14.47 -14.97 -12.03
CA ARG A 7 13.36 -14.07 -11.76
C ARG A 7 13.73 -13.40 -10.44
N GLY A 8 13.79 -12.06 -10.44
CA GLY A 8 14.15 -11.32 -9.24
C GLY A 8 13.26 -11.73 -8.08
N THR A 9 13.86 -12.03 -6.93
CA THR A 9 13.14 -12.25 -5.69
C THR A 9 13.04 -10.92 -4.96
N VAL A 10 11.82 -10.52 -4.60
CA VAL A 10 11.59 -9.38 -3.72
C VAL A 10 11.49 -9.93 -2.30
N ARG A 11 12.27 -9.38 -1.38
CA ARG A 11 12.22 -9.77 0.03
C ARG A 11 10.80 -9.62 0.56
N GLY A 12 10.32 -10.60 1.32
CA GLY A 12 8.98 -10.59 1.94
C GLY A 12 7.86 -11.20 1.08
N LEU A 13 8.08 -11.41 -0.23
CA LEU A 13 7.12 -12.13 -1.06
C LEU A 13 7.34 -13.65 -0.99
N PRO A 14 6.27 -14.45 -1.13
CA PRO A 14 6.42 -15.89 -1.21
C PRO A 14 7.16 -16.34 -2.46
N GLU A 15 7.66 -17.57 -2.39
CA GLU A 15 8.08 -18.29 -3.58
C GLU A 15 6.88 -18.48 -4.54
N TRP A 16 7.16 -18.71 -5.81
CA TRP A 16 6.15 -18.87 -6.86
C TRP A 16 5.29 -20.14 -6.73
N ASP A 17 5.41 -20.88 -5.63
CA ASP A 17 4.65 -22.08 -5.31
C ASP A 17 3.32 -21.79 -4.60
N ARG A 18 3.07 -20.53 -4.21
CA ARG A 18 1.75 -20.08 -3.73
C ARG A 18 1.35 -18.71 -4.27
N CYS A 19 0.05 -18.42 -4.20
CA CYS A 19 -0.48 -17.09 -4.50
C CYS A 19 -0.01 -16.09 -3.43
N ALA A 20 0.46 -14.92 -3.88
CA ALA A 20 0.76 -13.79 -3.01
C ALA A 20 -0.52 -12.97 -2.76
N VAL A 21 -0.72 -12.54 -1.52
CA VAL A 21 -1.87 -11.72 -1.12
C VAL A 21 -1.43 -10.29 -0.86
N MET A 22 -2.04 -9.35 -1.57
CA MET A 22 -1.80 -7.91 -1.43
C MET A 22 -2.91 -7.27 -0.60
N GLY A 23 -2.56 -6.68 0.53
CA GLY A 23 -3.47 -5.85 1.31
C GLY A 23 -3.55 -4.45 0.71
N VAL A 24 -4.74 -3.86 0.61
CA VAL A 24 -4.94 -2.54 -0.02
C VAL A 24 -5.19 -1.48 1.05
N VAL A 25 -4.41 -0.39 1.03
CA VAL A 25 -4.55 0.77 1.91
C VAL A 25 -4.76 2.02 1.05
N ASN A 26 -6.02 2.39 0.87
CA ASN A 26 -6.41 3.61 0.14
C ASN A 26 -6.37 4.82 1.06
N VAL A 27 -5.46 5.75 0.81
CA VAL A 27 -5.25 6.91 1.66
C VAL A 27 -5.94 8.15 1.12
N THR A 28 -7.25 8.01 0.90
CA THR A 28 -8.14 9.08 0.45
C THR A 28 -8.93 9.68 1.62
N PRO A 29 -9.40 10.94 1.52
CA PRO A 29 -10.15 11.61 2.59
C PRO A 29 -11.37 10.82 3.10
N ASP A 30 -11.98 10.04 2.20
CA ASP A 30 -13.20 9.28 2.46
C ASP A 30 -12.95 7.92 3.15
N SER A 31 -11.70 7.47 3.20
CA SER A 31 -11.37 6.09 3.62
C SER A 31 -11.15 5.96 5.14
N PHE A 32 -10.89 7.06 5.85
CA PHE A 32 -10.43 7.02 7.25
C PHE A 32 -11.00 8.10 8.19
N SER A 33 -12.04 8.85 7.80
CA SER A 33 -12.55 9.95 8.64
C SER A 33 -14.07 10.01 8.78
N ASP A 34 -14.56 10.00 10.03
CA ASP A 34 -15.88 10.52 10.43
C ASP A 34 -15.96 12.07 10.34
N GLY A 35 -15.14 12.71 9.50
CA GLY A 35 -15.01 14.16 9.53
C GLY A 35 -13.87 14.78 8.70
N GLY A 36 -13.69 14.34 7.45
CA GLY A 36 -13.33 15.12 6.26
C GLY A 36 -12.14 16.09 6.23
N ARG A 37 -11.28 16.18 7.26
CA ARG A 37 -10.19 17.17 7.28
C ARG A 37 -8.84 16.72 7.81
N TRP A 38 -8.73 15.51 8.36
CA TRP A 38 -7.48 15.03 8.92
C TRP A 38 -7.20 13.64 8.38
N PHE A 39 -6.31 13.60 7.39
CA PHE A 39 -5.60 12.40 7.00
C PHE A 39 -4.87 11.82 8.23
N ASP A 40 -5.25 10.62 8.66
CA ASP A 40 -4.58 9.95 9.77
C ASP A 40 -3.55 8.94 9.23
N THR A 41 -2.31 9.41 9.08
CA THR A 41 -1.15 8.58 8.73
C THR A 41 -1.04 7.37 9.66
N THR A 42 -1.26 7.57 10.96
CA THR A 42 -1.10 6.52 11.96
C THR A 42 -2.17 5.45 11.81
N ALA A 43 -3.42 5.83 11.52
CA ALA A 43 -4.48 4.89 11.21
C ALA A 43 -4.17 4.07 9.94
N ALA A 44 -3.69 4.70 8.88
CA ALA A 44 -3.33 4.01 7.64
C ALA A 44 -2.18 3.01 7.84
N VAL A 45 -1.12 3.40 8.58
CA VAL A 45 -0.02 2.49 8.93
C VAL A 45 -0.53 1.32 9.79
N LYS A 46 -1.32 1.61 10.82
CA LYS A 46 -1.91 0.56 11.68
C LYS A 46 -2.78 -0.41 10.90
N HIS A 47 -3.56 0.09 9.93
CA HIS A 47 -4.36 -0.76 9.06
C HIS A 47 -3.49 -1.66 8.18
N GLY A 48 -2.44 -1.12 7.55
CA GLY A 48 -1.49 -1.92 6.77
C GLY A 48 -0.81 -3.01 7.60
N LEU A 49 -0.37 -2.71 8.82
CA LEU A 49 0.19 -3.69 9.74
C LEU A 49 -0.83 -4.77 10.14
N HIS A 50 -2.09 -4.39 10.31
CA HIS A 50 -3.16 -5.34 10.58
C HIS A 50 -3.37 -6.30 9.42
N LEU A 51 -3.42 -5.82 8.17
CA LEU A 51 -3.52 -6.68 6.98
C LEU A 51 -2.37 -7.69 6.89
N VAL A 52 -1.14 -7.26 7.20
CA VAL A 52 0.01 -8.17 7.28
C VAL A 52 -0.18 -9.21 8.40
N SER A 53 -0.70 -8.80 9.56
CA SER A 53 -1.01 -9.74 10.65
C SER A 53 -2.10 -10.77 10.28
N GLU A 54 -2.99 -10.45 9.34
CA GLU A 54 -4.00 -11.35 8.80
C GLU A 54 -3.50 -12.23 7.65
N GLY A 55 -2.25 -12.03 7.19
CA GLY A 55 -1.59 -12.87 6.19
C GLY A 55 -1.32 -12.21 4.85
N ALA A 56 -1.45 -10.88 4.72
CA ALA A 56 -0.97 -10.18 3.54
C ALA A 56 0.56 -10.24 3.43
N ASP A 57 1.05 -10.53 2.22
CA ASP A 57 2.47 -10.63 1.89
C ASP A 57 3.11 -9.27 1.58
N LEU A 58 2.27 -8.34 1.13
CA LEU A 58 2.64 -6.97 0.82
C LEU A 58 1.43 -6.05 1.00
N VAL A 59 1.71 -4.76 1.13
CA VAL A 59 0.69 -3.72 1.21
C VAL A 59 0.81 -2.79 0.01
N ASP A 60 -0.32 -2.51 -0.64
CA ASP A 60 -0.45 -1.58 -1.74
C ASP A 60 -1.07 -0.27 -1.24
N VAL A 61 -0.34 0.83 -1.43
CA VAL A 61 -0.69 2.14 -0.89
C VAL A 61 -1.01 3.07 -2.06
N GLY A 62 -2.26 3.53 -2.13
CA GLY A 62 -2.74 4.47 -3.15
C GLY A 62 -3.28 5.76 -2.55
N GLY A 63 -2.82 6.92 -3.05
CA GLY A 63 -3.24 8.24 -2.58
C GLY A 63 -4.43 8.83 -3.35
N GLU A 64 -4.75 8.24 -4.50
CA GLU A 64 -5.85 8.62 -5.38
C GLU A 64 -7.02 7.66 -5.28
N SER A 65 -8.24 8.16 -5.52
CA SER A 65 -9.40 7.29 -5.71
C SER A 65 -9.53 6.92 -7.18
N THR A 66 -9.52 5.62 -7.48
CA THR A 66 -9.79 5.09 -8.83
C THR A 66 -11.30 4.93 -9.12
N ARG A 67 -12.18 5.44 -8.24
CA ARG A 67 -13.63 5.35 -8.41
C ARG A 67 -14.11 6.25 -9.57
N PRO A 68 -15.10 5.81 -10.37
CA PRO A 68 -15.68 6.64 -11.43
C PRO A 68 -16.19 7.97 -10.89
N GLY A 69 -15.70 9.09 -11.46
CA GLY A 69 -16.09 10.45 -11.06
C GLY A 69 -15.25 11.07 -9.94
N ALA A 70 -14.24 10.38 -9.42
CA ALA A 70 -13.27 10.99 -8.53
C ALA A 70 -12.49 12.09 -9.26
N SER A 71 -12.32 13.25 -8.61
CA SER A 71 -11.43 14.29 -9.11
C SER A 71 -9.99 13.82 -8.96
N ARG A 72 -9.20 13.91 -10.03
CA ARG A 72 -7.75 13.67 -9.94
C ARG A 72 -7.15 14.57 -8.87
N VAL A 73 -6.29 13.98 -8.06
CA VAL A 73 -5.58 14.69 -7.01
C VAL A 73 -4.35 15.34 -7.67
N ASP A 74 -3.87 16.47 -7.13
CA ASP A 74 -2.59 17.00 -7.60
C ASP A 74 -1.45 16.12 -7.09
N GLU A 75 -0.38 15.96 -7.89
CA GLU A 75 0.78 15.12 -7.54
C GLU A 75 1.32 15.45 -6.14
N ALA A 76 1.39 16.73 -5.78
CA ALA A 76 1.94 17.13 -4.49
C ALA A 76 1.04 16.68 -3.32
N GLU A 77 -0.28 16.64 -3.50
CA GLU A 77 -1.24 16.12 -2.54
C GLU A 77 -1.20 14.60 -2.44
N GLU A 78 -1.06 13.90 -3.55
CA GLU A 78 -0.85 12.45 -3.54
C GLU A 78 0.44 12.07 -2.79
N LEU A 79 1.56 12.77 -3.08
CA LEU A 79 2.82 12.58 -2.38
C LEU A 79 2.70 12.89 -0.88
N ARG A 80 1.96 13.94 -0.49
CA ARG A 80 1.69 14.27 0.92
C ARG A 80 0.96 13.14 1.65
N ARG A 81 0.11 12.39 0.96
CA ARG A 81 -0.65 11.25 1.50
C ARG A 81 0.19 9.97 1.54
N VAL A 82 0.79 9.60 0.41
CA VAL A 82 1.44 8.29 0.25
C VAL A 82 2.76 8.21 1.02
N ILE A 83 3.63 9.23 0.93
CA ILE A 83 5.00 9.15 1.47
C ILE A 83 5.04 8.81 2.97
N PRO A 84 4.25 9.46 3.86
CA PRO A 84 4.31 9.16 5.29
C PRO A 84 3.90 7.72 5.61
N VAL A 85 2.90 7.17 4.89
CA VAL A 85 2.41 5.80 5.09
C VAL A 85 3.44 4.78 4.59
N VAL A 86 3.99 4.99 3.39
CA VAL A 86 5.04 4.13 2.84
C VAL A 86 6.25 4.08 3.78
N ARG A 87 6.67 5.24 4.32
CA ARG A 87 7.76 5.30 5.30
C ARG A 87 7.46 4.51 6.57
N GLY A 88 6.26 4.66 7.14
CA GLY A 88 5.85 3.96 8.35
C GLY A 88 5.78 2.44 8.17
N LEU A 89 5.23 1.96 7.05
CA LEU A 89 5.17 0.52 6.75
C LEU A 89 6.56 -0.05 6.46
N ALA A 90 7.38 0.66 5.69
CA ALA A 90 8.74 0.22 5.36
C ALA A 90 9.64 0.14 6.60
N SER A 91 9.49 1.06 7.57
CA SER A 91 10.26 1.00 8.83
C SER A 91 9.93 -0.22 9.69
N GLU A 92 8.73 -0.77 9.54
CA GLU A 92 8.29 -2.01 10.20
C GLU A 92 8.67 -3.28 9.39
N GLY A 93 9.37 -3.11 8.26
CA GLY A 93 9.83 -4.22 7.42
C GLY A 93 8.78 -4.79 6.46
N VAL A 94 7.66 -4.09 6.27
CA VAL A 94 6.62 -4.47 5.31
C VAL A 94 7.09 -4.21 3.88
N THR A 95 6.85 -5.15 2.96
CA THR A 95 7.02 -4.94 1.52
C THR A 95 5.87 -4.10 0.99
N VAL A 96 6.19 -2.97 0.35
CA VAL A 96 5.20 -1.97 -0.06
C VAL A 96 5.19 -1.84 -1.58
N SER A 97 3.97 -1.89 -2.15
CA SER A 97 3.63 -1.45 -3.50
C SER A 97 3.03 -0.04 -3.43
N VAL A 98 3.27 0.77 -4.46
CA VAL A 98 2.70 2.12 -4.57
C VAL A 98 1.82 2.14 -5.82
N ASP A 99 0.53 2.39 -5.64
CA ASP A 99 -0.46 2.57 -6.71
C ASP A 99 -0.64 4.08 -6.97
N THR A 100 -0.20 4.52 -8.15
CA THR A 100 -0.06 5.93 -8.54
C THR A 100 -0.30 6.09 -10.05
#